data_AF-A0A7S1ZM55-F1
#
_entry.id   AF-A0A7S1ZM55-F1
#
_cell.length_a   1.000
_cell.length_b   1.000
_cell.length_c   1.000
_cell.angle_alpha   90.00
_cell.angle_beta   90.00
_cell.angle_gamma   90.00
#
_symmetry.space_group_name_H-M   'P 1'
#
loop_
_entity.id
_entity.type
_entity.pdbx_description
1 polymer ?
#
loop_
_entity_poly.entity_id
_entity_poly.type
_entity_poly.pdbx_seq_one_letter_code
_entity_poly.pdbx_strand_id
1 'polypeptide(L)'
;LVGGLFLSLSDKFYQGDTIRLGDGTSGVVVKISWFHTILRGGDEVNTKIPNSQIANMRVSNLSRAQTCQVKQLLYFSHSDASKMPSLIAKIRKEIAVACGDNLINNGTRPFRVIWTDYVPDGRIEVLVDCR
;
A
#
# COMPACT_ATOMS: atom_id res chain seq x y z
N LEU A 1 32.12 -0.19 13.44
CA LEU A 1 32.73 -0.01 12.10
C LEU A 1 32.04 -0.82 10.98
N VAL A 2 31.31 -1.90 11.25
CA VAL A 2 30.85 -2.86 10.22
C VAL A 2 29.46 -2.56 9.59
N GLY A 3 28.63 -1.69 10.18
CA GLY A 3 27.25 -1.48 9.71
C GLY A 3 27.10 -0.79 8.34
N GLY A 4 28.13 -0.06 7.89
CA GLY A 4 28.13 0.66 6.62
C GLY A 4 28.38 -0.19 5.38
N LEU A 5 29.24 -1.20 5.54
CA LEU A 5 29.57 -2.15 4.48
C LEU A 5 28.38 -3.05 4.15
N PHE A 6 27.52 -3.33 5.14
CA PHE A 6 26.40 -4.26 4.99
C PHE A 6 25.24 -3.73 4.15
N LEU A 7 24.90 -2.43 4.23
CA LEU A 7 23.86 -1.84 3.37
C LEU A 7 24.35 -1.56 1.95
N SER A 8 25.62 -1.16 1.81
CA SER A 8 26.28 -1.02 0.51
C SER A 8 26.37 -2.34 -0.27
N LEU A 9 26.33 -3.49 0.42
CA LEU A 9 26.35 -4.83 -0.18
C LEU A 9 24.95 -5.45 -0.29
N SER A 10 23.91 -4.83 0.28
CA SER A 10 22.55 -5.37 0.27
C SER A 10 21.74 -4.75 -0.86
N ASP A 11 21.29 -5.56 -1.81
CA ASP A 11 20.39 -5.22 -2.93
C ASP A 11 18.94 -4.92 -2.45
N LYS A 12 18.78 -4.27 -1.29
CA LYS A 12 17.46 -4.01 -0.71
C LYS A 12 16.82 -2.74 -1.28
N PHE A 13 17.61 -1.69 -1.50
CA PHE A 13 17.15 -0.42 -2.06
C PHE A 13 18.32 0.42 -2.57
N TYR A 14 18.05 1.30 -3.53
CA TYR A 14 19.00 2.23 -4.10
C TYR A 14 18.61 3.68 -3.79
N GLN A 15 19.53 4.60 -4.08
CA GLN A 15 19.23 6.03 -4.07
C GLN A 15 18.10 6.32 -5.07
N GLY A 16 17.07 7.05 -4.63
CA GLY A 16 15.84 7.29 -5.39
C GLY A 16 14.68 6.34 -5.07
N ASP A 17 14.93 5.21 -4.40
CA ASP A 17 13.84 4.31 -4.01
C ASP A 17 13.00 4.92 -2.88
N THR A 18 11.69 4.71 -2.95
CA THR A 18 10.77 4.98 -1.85
C THR A 18 10.71 3.75 -0.97
N ILE A 19 11.09 3.89 0.30
CA ILE A 19 11.12 2.79 1.25
C ILE A 19 10.24 3.08 2.47
N ARG A 20 9.75 2.01 3.09
CA ARG A 20 9.08 2.04 4.39
C ARG A 20 9.83 1.14 5.36
N LEU A 21 10.19 1.69 6.51
CA LEU A 21 10.85 1.00 7.60
C LEU A 21 9.82 0.44 8.60
N GLY A 22 10.26 -0.54 9.40
CA GLY A 22 9.41 -1.23 10.36
C GLY A 22 8.87 -0.37 11.51
N ASP A 23 9.50 0.78 11.80
CA ASP A 23 9.02 1.77 12.78
C ASP A 23 7.93 2.69 12.22
N GLY A 24 7.57 2.52 10.95
CA GLY A 24 6.60 3.38 10.26
C GLY A 24 7.23 4.54 9.50
N THR A 25 8.53 4.80 9.65
CA THR A 25 9.23 5.83 8.87
C THR A 25 9.18 5.47 7.39
N SER A 26 8.75 6.41 6.54
CA SER A 26 8.70 6.23 5.09
C SER A 26 9.25 7.45 4.38
N GLY A 27 9.93 7.23 3.25
CA GLY A 27 10.46 8.32 2.45
C GLY A 27 11.28 7.83 1.27
N VAL A 28 11.74 8.80 0.48
CA VAL A 28 12.63 8.58 -0.66
C VAL A 28 14.08 8.57 -0.17
N VAL A 29 14.86 7.60 -0.61
CA VAL A 29 16.28 7.49 -0.29
C VAL A 29 17.04 8.58 -1.04
N VAL A 30 17.40 9.66 -0.35
CA VAL A 30 18.13 10.78 -0.94
C VAL A 30 19.60 10.47 -1.07
N LYS A 31 20.22 9.83 -0.08
CA LYS A 31 21.65 9.51 -0.08
C LYS A 31 21.97 8.35 0.85
N ILE A 32 22.78 7.41 0.38
CA ILE A 32 23.37 6.35 1.19
C ILE A 32 24.83 6.74 1.45
N SER A 33 25.19 6.96 2.70
CA SER A 33 26.57 7.22 3.13
C SER A 33 27.10 6.02 3.91
N TRP A 34 28.41 6.02 4.23
CA TRP A 34 29.04 4.91 4.94
C TRP A 34 28.35 4.60 6.28
N PHE A 35 28.00 5.60 7.09
CA PHE A 35 27.44 5.35 8.43
C PHE A 35 25.93 5.56 8.55
N HIS A 36 25.33 6.26 7.58
CA HIS A 36 23.94 6.69 7.65
C HIS A 36 23.30 6.77 6.27
N THR A 37 21.99 6.66 6.26
CA THR A 37 21.14 6.91 5.09
C THR A 37 20.25 8.11 5.37
N ILE A 38 20.08 8.95 4.37
CA ILE A 38 19.17 10.11 4.41
C ILE A 38 17.90 9.73 3.67
N LEU A 39 16.78 9.76 4.37
CA LEU A 39 15.45 9.61 3.81
C LEU A 39 14.76 10.98 3.78
N ARG A 40 14.03 11.25 2.72
CA ARG A 40 13.15 12.42 2.62
C ARG A 40 11.70 12.00 2.75
N GLY A 41 11.04 12.47 3.80
CA GLY A 41 9.63 12.21 4.06
C GLY A 41 8.70 13.00 3.13
N GLY A 42 7.39 12.82 3.30
CA GLY A 42 6.36 13.49 2.48
C GLY A 42 6.36 15.02 2.62
N ASP A 43 6.72 15.54 3.79
CA ASP A 43 6.80 16.98 4.06
C ASP A 43 8.17 17.58 3.67
N GLU A 44 8.90 16.93 2.75
CA GLU A 44 10.26 17.29 2.34
C GLU A 44 11.29 17.32 3.49
N VAL A 45 10.95 16.74 4.65
CA VAL A 45 11.85 16.65 5.82
C VAL A 45 12.90 15.55 5.60
N ASN A 46 14.17 15.91 5.77
CA ASN A 46 15.30 14.97 5.68
C ASN A 46 15.59 14.33 7.04
N THR A 47 15.40 13.01 7.12
CA THR A 47 15.69 12.19 8.30
C THR A 47 16.97 11.41 8.08
N LYS A 48 17.95 11.61 8.95
CA LYS A 48 19.23 10.91 8.93
C LYS A 48 19.18 9.69 9.86
N ILE A 49 19.33 8.49 9.30
CA ILE A 49 19.19 7.24 10.04
C ILE A 49 20.50 6.45 9.99
N PRO A 50 21.04 5.99 11.14
CA PRO A 50 22.22 5.13 11.15
C PRO A 50 21.98 3.81 10.42
N ASN A 51 22.96 3.37 9.63
CA ASN A 51 22.85 2.14 8.84
C ASN A 51 22.67 0.89 9.72
N SER A 52 23.24 0.89 10.93
CA SER A 52 23.05 -0.17 11.92
C SER A 52 21.61 -0.29 12.41
N GLN A 53 20.87 0.81 12.44
CA GLN A 53 19.46 0.80 12.82
C GLN A 53 18.62 0.19 11.69
N ILE A 54 18.83 0.64 10.44
CA ILE A 54 18.13 0.10 9.27
C ILE A 54 18.40 -1.41 9.08
N ALA A 55 19.63 -1.85 9.33
CA ALA A 55 20.00 -3.26 9.20
C ALA A 55 19.20 -4.20 10.12
N ASN A 56 18.78 -3.70 11.29
CA ASN A 56 17.99 -4.45 12.28
C ASN A 56 16.48 -4.28 12.10
N MET A 57 16.04 -3.57 11.06
CA MET A 57 14.63 -3.29 10.81
C MET A 57 14.12 -3.99 9.56
N ARG A 58 12.82 -4.26 9.53
CA ARG A 58 12.13 -4.62 8.30
C ARG A 58 12.17 -3.43 7.34
N VAL A 59 12.57 -3.69 6.10
CA VAL A 59 12.58 -2.70 5.02
C VAL A 59 11.63 -3.19 3.92
N SER A 60 10.69 -2.36 3.53
CA SER A 60 9.79 -2.58 2.39
C SER A 60 10.09 -1.56 1.30
N ASN A 61 10.53 -2.05 0.14
CA ASN A 61 10.81 -1.21 -1.02
C ASN A 61 9.51 -1.02 -1.82
N LEU A 62 8.95 0.19 -1.76
CA LEU A 62 7.70 0.54 -2.42
C LEU A 62 7.94 0.81 -3.92
N SER A 63 9.12 1.28 -4.31
CA SER A 63 9.48 1.52 -5.71
C SER A 63 9.56 0.24 -6.54
N ARG A 64 9.89 -0.90 -5.91
CA ARG A 64 9.93 -2.20 -6.58
C ARG A 64 8.58 -2.93 -6.63
N ALA A 65 7.52 -2.36 -6.05
CA ALA A 65 6.19 -2.96 -6.10
C ALA A 65 5.56 -2.73 -7.49
N GLN A 66 5.33 -3.80 -8.24
CA GLN A 66 4.68 -3.75 -9.56
C GLN A 66 3.14 -3.67 -9.49
N THR A 67 2.57 -3.92 -8.32
CA THR A 67 1.12 -4.03 -8.12
C THR A 67 0.76 -3.33 -6.81
N CYS A 68 -0.41 -2.71 -6.75
CA CYS A 68 -0.91 -2.03 -5.55
C CYS A 68 -2.28 -2.58 -5.18
N GLN A 69 -2.61 -2.60 -3.89
CA GLN A 69 -3.95 -2.96 -3.44
C GLN A 69 -4.71 -1.69 -3.08
N VAL A 70 -5.90 -1.53 -3.67
CA VAL A 70 -6.82 -0.45 -3.33
C VAL A 70 -8.00 -1.06 -2.58
N LYS A 71 -8.13 -0.69 -1.31
CA LYS A 71 -9.18 -1.18 -0.42
C LYS A 71 -10.03 0.00 0.04
N GLN A 72 -11.32 -0.03 -0.26
CA GLN A 72 -12.27 1.01 0.12
C GLN A 72 -13.50 0.40 0.79
N LEU A 73 -13.90 0.98 1.92
CA LEU A 73 -15.15 0.66 2.60
C LEU A 73 -16.18 1.74 2.25
N LEU A 74 -17.31 1.30 1.70
CA LEU A 74 -18.44 2.15 1.35
C LEU A 74 -19.57 1.88 2.35
N TYR A 75 -20.21 2.95 2.81
CA TYR A 75 -21.33 2.87 3.74
C TYR A 75 -22.62 3.35 3.06
N PHE A 76 -23.67 2.54 3.15
CA PHE A 76 -24.99 2.84 2.61
C PHE A 76 -26.06 2.79 3.72
N SER A 77 -27.22 3.39 3.51
CA SER A 77 -28.34 3.31 4.47
C SER A 77 -29.02 1.94 4.39
N HIS A 78 -29.50 1.41 5.52
CA HIS A 78 -30.31 0.17 5.55
C HIS A 78 -31.58 0.27 4.67
N SER A 79 -32.15 1.46 4.51
CA SER A 79 -33.33 1.67 3.66
C SER A 79 -33.10 1.26 2.20
N ASP A 80 -31.83 1.27 1.75
CA ASP A 80 -31.45 0.92 0.38
C ASP A 80 -30.95 -0.52 0.24
N ALA A 81 -31.14 -1.37 1.26
CA ALA A 81 -30.74 -2.79 1.24
C ALA A 81 -31.23 -3.54 -0.01
N SER A 82 -32.45 -3.26 -0.44
CA SER A 82 -33.06 -3.88 -1.63
C SER A 82 -32.33 -3.53 -2.94
N LYS A 83 -31.64 -2.39 -2.99
CA LYS A 83 -30.87 -1.94 -4.16
C LYS A 83 -29.43 -2.47 -4.16
N MET A 84 -28.92 -2.95 -3.02
CA MET A 84 -27.52 -3.37 -2.86
C MET A 84 -27.05 -4.42 -3.86
N PRO A 85 -27.81 -5.50 -4.17
CA PRO A 85 -27.36 -6.49 -5.16
C PRO A 85 -27.14 -5.86 -6.54
N SER A 86 -28.03 -4.95 -6.96
CA SER A 86 -27.91 -4.24 -8.24
C SER A 86 -26.74 -3.25 -8.25
N LEU A 87 -26.50 -2.57 -7.13
CA LEU A 87 -25.40 -1.62 -6.96
C LEU A 87 -24.04 -2.32 -6.99
N ILE A 88 -23.89 -3.43 -6.27
CA ILE A 88 -22.67 -4.24 -6.24
C ILE A 88 -22.33 -4.73 -7.65
N ALA A 89 -23.32 -5.19 -8.42
CA ALA A 89 -23.12 -5.61 -9.81
C ALA A 89 -22.67 -4.44 -10.71
N LYS A 90 -23.25 -3.24 -10.52
CA LYS A 90 -22.85 -2.04 -11.26
C LYS A 90 -21.43 -1.61 -10.94
N ILE A 91 -21.06 -1.50 -9.65
CA ILE A 91 -19.71 -1.13 -9.21
C ILE A 91 -18.68 -2.12 -9.78
N ARG A 92 -18.98 -3.42 -9.71
CA ARG A 92 -18.12 -4.46 -10.28
C ARG A 92 -17.89 -4.23 -11.78
N LYS A 93 -18.95 -3.93 -12.54
CA LYS A 93 -18.87 -3.69 -13.98
C LYS A 93 -18.11 -2.40 -14.30
N GLU A 94 -18.39 -1.32 -13.58
CA GLU A 94 -17.76 -0.01 -13.77
C GLU A 94 -16.26 -0.06 -13.52
N ILE A 95 -15.83 -0.64 -12.39
CA ILE A 95 -14.41 -0.79 -12.07
C ILE A 95 -13.71 -1.71 -13.08
N ALA A 96 -14.35 -2.81 -13.52
CA ALA A 96 -13.78 -3.68 -14.53
C ALA A 96 -13.55 -2.95 -15.87
N VAL A 97 -14.47 -2.06 -16.27
CA VAL A 97 -14.32 -1.25 -17.49
C VAL A 97 -13.27 -0.15 -17.31
N ALA A 98 -13.29 0.54 -16.16
CA ALA A 98 -12.39 1.67 -15.90
C ALA A 98 -10.92 1.23 -15.73
N CYS A 99 -10.68 0.10 -15.05
CA CYS A 99 -9.34 -0.42 -14.83
C CYS A 99 -8.81 -1.26 -16.00
N GLY A 100 -9.69 -1.88 -16.79
CA GLY A 100 -9.32 -2.68 -17.97
C GLY A 100 -8.23 -3.72 -17.65
N ASP A 101 -7.14 -3.67 -18.40
CA ASP A 101 -5.99 -4.60 -18.28
C ASP A 101 -5.14 -4.37 -17.01
N ASN A 102 -5.32 -3.25 -16.31
CA ASN A 102 -4.59 -2.97 -15.07
C ASN A 102 -5.16 -3.71 -13.86
N LEU A 103 -6.35 -4.31 -13.99
CA LEU A 103 -6.97 -5.09 -12.93
C LEU A 103 -6.43 -6.52 -12.93
N ILE A 104 -5.82 -6.94 -11.83
CA ILE A 104 -5.31 -8.31 -11.72
C ILE A 104 -6.49 -9.26 -11.50
N ASN A 105 -6.88 -10.00 -12.55
CA ASN A 105 -7.96 -10.99 -12.48
C ASN A 105 -7.51 -12.42 -12.87
N ASN A 106 -6.28 -12.78 -12.53
CA ASN A 106 -5.68 -14.08 -12.90
C ASN A 106 -6.00 -15.22 -11.91
N GLY A 107 -7.10 -15.12 -11.14
CA GLY A 107 -7.53 -16.13 -10.17
C GLY A 107 -6.71 -16.22 -8.87
N THR A 108 -5.42 -15.84 -8.88
CA THR A 108 -4.58 -15.79 -7.65
C THR A 108 -5.01 -14.68 -6.69
N ARG A 109 -5.58 -13.59 -7.23
CA ARG A 109 -5.97 -12.39 -6.48
C ARG A 109 -7.30 -11.87 -7.05
N PRO A 110 -8.45 -12.30 -6.53
CA PRO A 110 -9.73 -11.90 -7.10
C PRO A 110 -10.09 -10.46 -6.74
N PHE A 111 -10.56 -9.70 -7.73
CA PHE A 111 -11.29 -8.45 -7.52
C PHE A 111 -12.61 -8.74 -6.79
N ARG A 112 -12.84 -8.03 -5.67
CA ARG A 112 -14.01 -8.25 -4.80
C ARG A 112 -14.79 -6.96 -4.60
N VAL A 113 -16.08 -7.04 -4.87
CA VAL A 113 -17.09 -6.09 -4.39
C VAL A 113 -18.09 -6.94 -3.64
N ILE A 114 -18.08 -6.83 -2.31
CA ILE A 114 -18.91 -7.66 -1.44
C ILE A 114 -19.55 -6.80 -0.36
N TRP A 115 -20.77 -7.17 0.00
CA TRP A 115 -21.37 -6.76 1.26
C TRP A 115 -20.63 -7.50 2.39
N THR A 116 -20.04 -6.76 3.31
CA THR A 116 -19.35 -7.33 4.49
C THR A 116 -20.25 -7.42 5.71
N ASP A 117 -20.90 -6.34 6.11
CA ASP A 117 -21.60 -6.29 7.40
C ASP A 117 -22.77 -5.30 7.44
N TYR A 118 -23.58 -5.41 8.50
CA TYR A 118 -24.54 -4.41 8.97
C TYR A 118 -23.97 -3.71 10.19
N VAL A 119 -23.66 -2.43 10.04
CA VAL A 119 -23.17 -1.60 11.14
C VAL A 119 -24.34 -1.26 12.08
N PRO A 120 -24.16 -1.34 13.41
CA PRO A 120 -25.22 -1.07 14.40
C PRO A 120 -25.92 0.29 14.28
N ASP A 121 -25.26 1.24 13.60
CA ASP A 121 -25.72 2.59 13.30
C ASP A 121 -26.71 2.64 12.11
N GLY A 122 -27.29 1.50 11.71
CA GLY A 122 -28.25 1.43 10.59
C GLY A 122 -27.60 1.63 9.22
N ARG A 123 -26.31 1.32 9.08
CA ARG A 123 -25.55 1.42 7.82
C ARG A 123 -25.10 0.05 7.34
N ILE A 124 -25.13 -0.14 6.02
CA ILE A 124 -24.62 -1.31 5.32
C ILE A 124 -23.17 -1.05 4.91
N GLU A 125 -22.28 -2.00 5.19
CA GLU A 125 -20.89 -1.94 4.76
C GLU A 125 -20.66 -2.76 3.49
N VAL A 126 -20.09 -2.11 2.48
CA VAL A 126 -19.67 -2.74 1.22
C VAL A 126 -18.17 -2.53 1.06
N LEU A 127 -17.44 -3.64 0.95
CA LEU A 127 -16.01 -3.66 0.68
C LEU A 127 -15.75 -3.74 -0.82
N VAL A 128 -14.96 -2.79 -1.31
CA VAL A 128 -14.32 -2.81 -2.63
C VAL A 128 -12.84 -3.10 -2.42
N ASP A 129 -12.36 -4.22 -2.96
CA ASP A 129 -10.97 -4.65 -2.89
C ASP A 129 -10.45 -4.99 -4.30
N CYS A 130 -9.55 -4.13 -4.79
CA CYS A 130 -8.92 -4.20 -6.11
C CYS A 130 -7.41 -4.38 -5.95
N ARG A 131 -6.80 -5.10 -6.91
CA ARG A 131 -5.35 -5.31 -6.97
C ARG A 131 -4.83 -5.23 -8.40
#